data_AF-A0A6J4IRT6-F1
#
_entry.id   AF-A0A6J4IRT6-F1
#
_cell.length_a   1.000
_cell.length_b   1.000
_cell.length_c   1.000
_cell.angle_alpha   90.00
_cell.angle_beta   90.00
_cell.angle_gamma   90.00
#
_symmetry.space_group_name_H-M   'P 1'
#
loop_
_entity.id
_entity.type
_entity.pdbx_description
1 polymer ?
#
loop_
_entity_poly.entity_id
_entity_poly.type
_entity_poly.pdbx_seq_one_letter_code
_entity_poly.pdbx_strand_id
1 'polypeptide(L)'
;MTTPTTTSSGERGPRARRAAAALAALATAVLTVVSVMAAPTAAADTVLGQFRNAADRCLENPNDATAPGSPVRIALCGPAEATPQRFSRWADGSIRTPAGRCLDTSAGGSGNNTPVVLAACSTSTSQRWTVRPDGTILNQKANRCLAPKGNAAAAGTAVVITGCSTVPAQRWTVPAVSTPTTTTTTTPPTTTTTTTTTTPPTTTTTTPPTTTTTTTTPPTGARDPLRQPFASNSIWNMPIGSGAVYVPANLPPLPGDSTGARVPQIDDEPIVLTPTAPLTPILASSGGWGGDRCKTQSTTLATVPIPANYVLPSDNKNQSASFLAADGRTVVSTQPLARCVAGGPATSYVRYPDEDIYGPGVRGAHGGSGMSGLGGSIRVGELRPGSTEGPRHTLKINLYARAELAQCTTRAECFRWPAVKSDSYAVGWYGSVGGNTNTAMRMGSLLAIPPDVDIASLGLTTEPARQIAWTLQNYGAYVVDDTYGPSFALNAENGPGGNVRTQFRSDYGMDFEVYASSANAWSRDLQRLRTVLAAVDNNSPTSVGGGGTPRQPLLPELVEPAATPAPTVATAPATTESSAPVPATSSPAVPAN
;
A
#
# COMPACT_ATOMS: atom_id res chain seq x y z
N MET A 1 14.20 -26.40 -85.33
CA MET A 1 13.44 -25.15 -85.52
C MET A 1 12.82 -24.79 -84.17
N THR A 2 12.97 -23.60 -83.57
CA THR A 2 13.97 -22.52 -83.74
C THR A 2 14.00 -21.69 -82.44
N THR A 3 15.10 -21.02 -82.12
CA THR A 3 15.36 -20.25 -80.86
C THR A 3 15.01 -18.75 -81.04
N PRO A 4 15.31 -17.74 -80.16
CA PRO A 4 16.12 -17.75 -78.90
C PRO A 4 15.77 -16.77 -77.72
N THR A 5 16.32 -17.04 -76.51
CA THR A 5 16.90 -16.08 -75.49
C THR A 5 16.06 -14.93 -74.86
N THR A 6 16.42 -14.23 -73.76
CA THR A 6 17.74 -13.88 -73.13
C THR A 6 17.75 -13.74 -71.58
N THR A 7 18.91 -14.09 -70.95
CA THR A 7 19.57 -13.47 -69.75
C THR A 7 18.88 -13.40 -68.37
N SER A 8 19.57 -13.44 -67.21
CA SER A 8 20.98 -13.75 -66.85
C SER A 8 21.13 -13.96 -65.33
N SER A 9 21.92 -14.94 -64.88
CA SER A 9 22.50 -15.00 -63.51
C SER A 9 23.65 -16.03 -63.38
N GLY A 10 24.66 -15.71 -62.56
CA GLY A 10 25.82 -16.57 -62.25
C GLY A 10 26.75 -15.90 -61.21
N GLU A 11 27.70 -16.58 -60.56
CA GLU A 11 28.04 -18.02 -60.60
C GLU A 11 28.85 -18.44 -59.32
N ARG A 12 29.35 -19.69 -59.23
CA ARG A 12 30.15 -20.21 -58.09
C ARG A 12 31.48 -20.85 -58.54
N GLY A 13 32.51 -20.88 -57.69
CA GLY A 13 33.79 -21.58 -57.93
C GLY A 13 34.50 -22.08 -56.65
N PRO A 14 35.08 -23.31 -56.58
CA PRO A 14 35.55 -23.93 -55.32
C PRO A 14 37.01 -24.48 -55.28
N ARG A 15 37.49 -24.94 -54.11
CA ARG A 15 38.58 -25.96 -53.91
C ARG A 15 38.66 -26.49 -52.45
N ALA A 16 39.47 -27.51 -52.13
CA ALA A 16 39.30 -28.33 -50.90
C ALA A 16 40.55 -29.01 -50.25
N ARG A 17 40.48 -29.18 -48.92
CA ARG A 17 41.02 -30.21 -47.97
C ARG A 17 42.44 -30.85 -48.11
N ARG A 18 43.17 -30.96 -46.97
CA ARG A 18 43.60 -32.23 -46.28
C ARG A 18 44.49 -32.02 -45.01
N ALA A 19 44.30 -32.87 -43.98
CA ALA A 19 45.24 -33.44 -42.95
C ALA A 19 46.32 -32.56 -42.22
N ALA A 20 46.82 -32.84 -41.00
CA ALA A 20 46.48 -33.72 -39.85
C ALA A 20 47.26 -33.25 -38.57
N ALA A 21 47.09 -33.92 -37.42
CA ALA A 21 47.73 -33.61 -36.11
C ALA A 21 49.13 -34.27 -35.94
N ALA A 22 49.96 -34.03 -34.91
CA ALA A 22 49.76 -33.35 -33.62
C ALA A 22 50.94 -32.35 -33.31
N LEU A 23 51.55 -32.12 -32.12
CA LEU A 23 51.64 -32.79 -30.80
C LEU A 23 51.85 -31.72 -29.68
N ALA A 24 52.28 -32.08 -28.45
CA ALA A 24 52.19 -31.24 -27.24
C ALA A 24 53.52 -30.80 -26.60
N ALA A 25 53.49 -29.69 -25.86
CA ALA A 25 54.48 -29.28 -24.86
C ALA A 25 53.78 -28.53 -23.71
N LEU A 26 54.16 -28.78 -22.45
CA LEU A 26 53.64 -28.06 -21.27
C LEU A 26 54.54 -26.87 -20.90
N ALA A 27 53.92 -25.77 -20.47
CA ALA A 27 54.58 -24.75 -19.66
C ALA A 27 53.60 -24.27 -18.57
N THR A 28 53.94 -24.45 -17.31
CA THR A 28 53.08 -24.15 -16.16
C THR A 28 53.25 -22.72 -15.67
N ALA A 29 52.16 -21.95 -15.61
CA ALA A 29 52.09 -20.65 -14.94
C ALA A 29 50.75 -20.53 -14.18
N VAL A 30 50.69 -21.14 -12.99
CA VAL A 30 49.52 -21.00 -12.10
C VAL A 30 49.68 -19.73 -11.28
N LEU A 31 49.09 -18.63 -11.75
CA LEU A 31 48.97 -17.39 -10.99
C LEU A 31 47.58 -17.30 -10.38
N THR A 32 47.42 -17.77 -9.13
CA THR A 32 46.16 -17.67 -8.39
C THR A 32 45.91 -16.23 -7.96
N VAL A 33 45.34 -15.42 -8.86
CA VAL A 33 44.78 -14.12 -8.51
C VAL A 33 43.54 -14.36 -7.66
N VAL A 34 43.71 -14.33 -6.34
CA VAL A 34 42.60 -14.29 -5.39
C VAL A 34 42.00 -12.89 -5.46
N SER A 35 41.18 -12.66 -6.49
CA SER A 35 40.27 -11.52 -6.55
C SER A 35 39.28 -11.65 -5.40
N VAL A 36 39.62 -11.03 -4.26
CA VAL A 36 38.64 -10.74 -3.21
C VAL A 36 37.63 -9.79 -3.82
N MET A 37 36.56 -10.34 -4.39
CA MET A 37 35.40 -9.58 -4.77
C MET A 37 34.78 -9.08 -3.46
N ALA A 38 35.16 -7.88 -3.06
CA ALA A 38 34.35 -7.08 -2.16
C ALA A 38 32.95 -7.03 -2.79
N ALA A 39 31.99 -7.72 -2.16
CA ALA A 39 30.62 -7.69 -2.64
C ALA A 39 30.19 -6.22 -2.73
N PRO A 40 29.52 -5.80 -3.82
CA PRO A 40 29.09 -4.42 -3.96
C PRO A 40 28.24 -4.08 -2.73
N THR A 41 28.71 -3.11 -1.94
CA THR A 41 28.01 -2.67 -0.72
C THR A 41 26.61 -2.28 -1.12
N ALA A 42 25.61 -3.04 -0.67
CA ALA A 42 24.23 -2.87 -1.09
C ALA A 42 23.82 -1.42 -0.87
N ALA A 43 23.58 -0.69 -1.97
CA ALA A 43 23.11 0.67 -1.89
C ALA A 43 21.75 0.64 -1.19
N ALA A 44 21.65 1.32 -0.05
CA ALA A 44 20.43 1.36 0.74
C ALA A 44 19.27 1.93 -0.10
N ASP A 45 18.11 1.28 -0.06
CA ASP A 45 16.93 1.66 -0.84
C ASP A 45 16.48 3.08 -0.48
N THR A 46 16.94 4.03 -1.28
CA THR A 46 16.83 5.47 -1.00
C THR A 46 15.57 6.00 -1.65
N VAL A 47 14.50 6.08 -0.86
CA VAL A 47 13.20 6.58 -1.29
C VAL A 47 13.24 8.09 -1.45
N LEU A 48 13.57 8.54 -2.66
CA LEU A 48 13.60 9.95 -3.06
C LEU A 48 12.21 10.45 -3.47
N GLY A 49 11.76 11.55 -2.88
CA GLY A 49 10.52 12.24 -3.27
C GLY A 49 10.48 13.70 -2.85
N GLN A 50 9.43 14.41 -3.29
CA GLN A 50 9.20 15.80 -2.94
C GLN A 50 8.70 15.96 -1.51
N PHE A 51 9.20 16.97 -0.81
CA PHE A 51 8.63 17.45 0.46
C PHE A 51 7.74 18.65 0.11
N ARG A 52 6.43 18.44 -0.04
CA ARG A 52 5.44 19.45 -0.46
C ARG A 52 4.64 19.95 0.73
N ASN A 53 4.64 21.25 1.01
CA ASN A 53 3.79 21.81 2.04
C ASN A 53 2.35 22.03 1.57
N ALA A 54 1.43 22.19 2.53
CA ALA A 54 0.02 22.43 2.26
C ALA A 54 -0.28 23.86 1.73
N ALA A 55 0.75 24.70 1.56
CA ALA A 55 0.69 25.95 0.80
C ALA A 55 1.13 25.78 -0.68
N ASP A 56 1.15 24.54 -1.16
CA ASP A 56 1.57 24.12 -2.51
C ASP A 56 2.97 24.57 -2.91
N ARG A 57 3.95 24.34 -2.02
CA ARG A 57 5.37 24.59 -2.31
C ARG A 57 6.23 23.40 -1.96
N CYS A 58 7.20 23.12 -2.82
CA CYS A 58 8.15 22.04 -2.61
C CYS A 58 9.43 22.59 -1.98
N LEU A 59 9.99 21.85 -1.02
CA LEU A 59 11.36 22.04 -0.54
C LEU A 59 12.32 21.84 -1.71
N GLU A 60 13.33 22.70 -1.83
CA GLU A 60 14.26 22.69 -2.95
C GLU A 60 15.70 22.98 -2.50
N ASN A 61 16.62 22.18 -3.03
CA ASN A 61 18.06 22.39 -3.05
C ASN A 61 18.43 23.14 -4.35
N PRO A 62 18.79 24.44 -4.31
CA PRO A 62 19.11 25.19 -5.52
C PRO A 62 20.26 24.56 -6.30
N ASN A 63 20.06 24.36 -7.61
CA ASN A 63 21.09 23.88 -8.55
C ASN A 63 21.79 22.58 -8.12
N ASP A 64 21.06 21.68 -7.43
CA ASP A 64 21.57 20.42 -6.87
C ASP A 64 22.83 20.60 -5.99
N ALA A 65 22.95 21.75 -5.31
CA ALA A 65 24.14 22.14 -4.58
C ALA A 65 24.62 21.11 -3.56
N THR A 66 25.95 20.95 -3.49
CA THR A 66 26.64 20.00 -2.60
C THR A 66 27.62 20.67 -1.64
N ALA A 67 27.68 22.00 -1.58
CA ALA A 67 28.56 22.72 -0.66
C ALA A 67 27.97 22.75 0.77
N PRO A 68 28.80 22.59 1.82
CA PRO A 68 28.36 22.87 3.19
C PRO A 68 27.90 24.33 3.34
N GLY A 69 26.78 24.55 4.02
CA GLY A 69 26.17 25.87 4.20
C GLY A 69 25.25 26.32 3.05
N SER A 70 25.12 25.56 1.95
CA SER A 70 24.14 25.87 0.90
C SER A 70 22.71 25.92 1.47
N PRO A 71 21.95 27.00 1.27
CA PRO A 71 20.61 27.16 1.85
C PRO A 71 19.56 26.37 1.07
N VAL A 72 18.62 25.75 1.78
CA VAL A 72 17.40 25.21 1.17
C VAL A 72 16.27 26.25 1.16
N ARG A 73 15.43 26.19 0.14
CA ARG A 73 14.33 27.13 -0.10
C ARG A 73 13.02 26.41 -0.38
N ILE A 74 11.94 27.16 -0.51
CA ILE A 74 10.73 26.70 -1.21
C ILE A 74 10.69 27.19 -2.65
N ALA A 75 10.09 26.38 -3.52
CA ALA A 75 9.78 26.70 -4.91
C ALA A 75 8.37 26.21 -5.29
N LEU A 76 7.92 26.56 -6.51
CA LEU A 76 6.79 25.86 -7.12
C LEU A 76 7.15 24.39 -7.32
N CYS A 77 6.23 23.46 -7.05
CA CYS A 77 6.50 22.05 -7.27
C CYS A 77 6.66 21.76 -8.77
N GLY A 78 7.84 21.25 -9.15
CA GLY A 78 8.14 20.76 -10.49
C GLY A 78 7.59 19.33 -10.70
N PRO A 79 7.87 18.70 -11.85
CA PRO A 79 7.56 17.30 -12.06
C PRO A 79 8.21 16.42 -10.99
N ALA A 80 7.52 15.36 -10.57
CA ALA A 80 7.84 14.59 -9.36
C ALA A 80 9.29 14.06 -9.28
N GLU A 81 9.93 13.84 -10.44
CA GLU A 81 11.29 13.30 -10.51
C GLU A 81 12.41 14.37 -10.40
N ALA A 82 12.08 15.68 -10.47
CA ALA A 82 13.06 16.77 -10.56
C ALA A 82 14.07 16.80 -9.40
N THR A 83 15.32 16.43 -9.68
CA THR A 83 16.45 16.27 -8.74
C THR A 83 16.55 17.32 -7.63
N PRO A 84 16.50 18.66 -7.91
CA PRO A 84 16.66 19.66 -6.86
C PRO A 84 15.52 19.68 -5.85
N GLN A 85 14.37 19.07 -6.15
CA GLN A 85 13.23 18.94 -5.24
C GLN A 85 13.11 17.53 -4.63
N ARG A 86 14.06 16.62 -4.90
CA ARG A 86 14.10 15.28 -4.31
C ARG A 86 14.85 15.30 -2.99
N PHE A 87 14.24 14.73 -1.97
CA PHE A 87 14.89 14.42 -0.69
C PHE A 87 14.47 13.03 -0.23
N SER A 88 15.26 12.42 0.65
CA SER A 88 14.93 11.18 1.38
C SER A 88 14.84 11.48 2.87
N ARG A 89 13.96 10.80 3.62
CA ARG A 89 14.02 10.75 5.10
C ARG A 89 14.47 9.38 5.55
N TRP A 90 15.21 9.30 6.65
CA TRP A 90 15.86 8.08 7.13
C TRP A 90 15.42 7.75 8.56
N ALA A 91 15.52 6.48 8.94
CA ALA A 91 15.14 6.00 10.28
C ALA A 91 15.99 6.62 11.41
N ASP A 92 17.19 7.13 11.10
CA ASP A 92 18.04 7.88 12.02
C ASP A 92 17.60 9.35 12.21
N GLY A 93 16.48 9.75 11.60
CA GLY A 93 15.95 11.12 11.63
C GLY A 93 16.60 12.09 10.65
N SER A 94 17.59 11.69 9.85
CA SER A 94 18.15 12.58 8.83
C SER A 94 17.23 12.75 7.61
N ILE A 95 17.23 13.96 7.05
CA ILE A 95 16.68 14.26 5.71
C ILE A 95 17.87 14.53 4.80
N ARG A 96 17.96 13.86 3.65
CA ARG A 96 19.14 13.89 2.77
C ARG A 96 18.78 14.21 1.31
N THR A 97 19.62 14.99 0.63
CA THR A 97 19.57 15.19 -0.83
C THR A 97 19.99 13.91 -1.59
N PRO A 98 19.79 13.81 -2.92
CA PRO A 98 20.25 12.66 -3.70
C PRO A 98 21.78 12.51 -3.67
N ALA A 99 22.50 13.63 -3.52
CA ALA A 99 23.95 13.68 -3.33
C ALA A 99 24.39 13.44 -1.86
N GLY A 100 23.51 12.90 -1.00
CA GLY A 100 23.86 12.47 0.36
C GLY A 100 24.16 13.58 1.37
N ARG A 101 23.82 14.85 1.08
CA ARG A 101 23.95 15.96 2.04
C ARG A 101 22.76 16.01 2.98
N CYS A 102 23.01 16.16 4.28
CA CYS A 102 21.95 16.26 5.29
C CYS A 102 21.41 17.69 5.43
N LEU A 103 20.11 17.83 5.69
CA LEU A 103 19.51 19.06 6.22
C LEU A 103 20.01 19.28 7.65
N ASP A 104 20.52 20.48 7.93
CA ASP A 104 21.04 20.91 9.22
C ASP A 104 20.50 22.30 9.58
N THR A 105 20.43 22.64 10.87
CA THR A 105 20.28 24.04 11.26
C THR A 105 21.64 24.73 11.18
N SER A 106 21.69 25.95 10.61
CA SER A 106 22.97 26.62 10.35
C SER A 106 23.78 26.81 11.65
N ALA A 107 25.06 26.41 11.61
CA ALA A 107 25.96 26.30 12.77
C ALA A 107 25.39 25.50 13.97
N GLY A 108 24.42 24.60 13.72
CA GLY A 108 23.68 23.88 14.75
C GLY A 108 22.80 24.79 15.64
N GLY A 109 22.42 25.98 15.18
CA GLY A 109 21.61 26.94 15.93
C GLY A 109 20.20 26.43 16.24
N SER A 110 19.61 26.93 17.33
CA SER A 110 18.30 26.50 17.86
C SER A 110 17.26 27.63 17.98
N GLY A 111 17.55 28.82 17.43
CA GLY A 111 16.69 29.99 17.53
C GLY A 111 15.52 29.99 16.53
N ASN A 112 14.53 30.85 16.76
CA ASN A 112 13.55 31.17 15.71
C ASN A 112 14.26 31.87 14.54
N ASN A 113 13.91 31.50 13.32
CA ASN A 113 14.51 31.97 12.07
C ASN A 113 15.97 31.54 11.84
N THR A 114 16.53 30.59 12.61
CA THR A 114 17.82 29.97 12.21
C THR A 114 17.64 29.29 10.84
N PRO A 115 18.47 29.61 9.83
CA PRO A 115 18.37 29.02 8.50
C PRO A 115 18.59 27.51 8.51
N VAL A 116 17.91 26.82 7.60
CA VAL A 116 18.19 25.41 7.30
C VAL A 116 19.08 25.34 6.06
N VAL A 117 20.14 24.55 6.16
CA VAL A 117 21.25 24.47 5.20
C VAL A 117 21.64 23.01 4.96
N LEU A 118 22.45 22.77 3.93
CA LEU A 118 23.07 21.49 3.69
C LEU A 118 24.40 21.33 4.44
N ALA A 119 24.64 20.14 4.97
CA ALA A 119 25.87 19.76 5.66
C ALA A 119 26.32 18.34 5.28
N ALA A 120 27.54 17.98 5.69
CA ALA A 120 27.91 16.57 5.77
C ALA A 120 27.06 15.89 6.86
N CYS A 121 26.56 14.69 6.58
CA CYS A 121 25.76 13.93 7.54
C CYS A 121 26.59 13.52 8.76
N SER A 122 25.99 13.66 9.94
CA SER A 122 26.59 13.41 11.24
C SER A 122 25.56 12.85 12.22
N THR A 123 25.97 12.55 13.46
CA THR A 123 25.07 12.16 14.54
C THR A 123 24.39 13.36 15.24
N SER A 124 24.69 14.61 14.85
CA SER A 124 24.18 15.81 15.52
C SER A 124 22.64 15.88 15.54
N THR A 125 22.08 16.21 16.70
CA THR A 125 20.64 16.48 16.87
C THR A 125 20.13 17.67 16.03
N SER A 126 21.02 18.54 15.54
CA SER A 126 20.66 19.60 14.59
C SER A 126 20.31 19.08 13.20
N GLN A 127 20.76 17.86 12.85
CA GLN A 127 20.46 17.15 11.61
C GLN A 127 19.36 16.11 11.77
N ARG A 128 18.71 16.04 12.94
CA ARG A 128 17.64 15.08 13.23
C ARG A 128 16.28 15.75 13.22
N TRP A 129 15.37 15.18 12.43
CA TRP A 129 14.09 15.74 12.05
C TRP A 129 12.98 14.71 12.28
N THR A 130 12.03 15.03 13.16
CA THR A 130 10.86 14.20 13.44
C THR A 130 9.66 14.74 12.67
N VAL A 131 9.20 14.00 11.67
CA VAL A 131 7.93 14.26 10.99
C VAL A 131 6.80 13.90 11.96
N ARG A 132 5.95 14.85 12.32
CA ARG A 132 4.83 14.69 13.25
C ARG A 132 3.51 14.36 12.53
N PRO A 133 2.52 13.76 13.21
CA PRO A 133 1.20 13.45 12.60
C PRO A 133 0.43 14.68 12.09
N ASP A 134 0.67 15.86 12.69
CA ASP A 134 0.11 17.13 12.19
C ASP A 134 0.71 17.59 10.85
N GLY A 135 1.75 16.90 10.36
CA GLY A 135 2.51 17.22 9.15
C GLY A 135 3.68 18.17 9.40
N THR A 136 3.88 18.68 10.62
CA THR A 136 5.04 19.53 10.93
C THR A 136 6.32 18.70 11.05
N ILE A 137 7.45 19.26 10.62
CA ILE A 137 8.75 18.58 10.68
C ILE A 137 9.61 19.24 11.75
N LEU A 138 9.70 18.59 12.92
CA LEU A 138 10.38 19.10 14.10
C LEU A 138 11.89 18.85 14.04
N ASN A 139 12.70 19.88 14.21
CA ASN A 139 14.13 19.72 14.52
C ASN A 139 14.32 19.29 15.98
N GLN A 140 15.01 18.17 16.21
CA GLN A 140 15.14 17.58 17.55
C GLN A 140 16.01 18.43 18.50
N LYS A 141 17.07 19.09 18.01
CA LYS A 141 17.89 20.00 18.85
C LYS A 141 17.15 21.27 19.24
N ALA A 142 16.34 21.81 18.33
CA ALA A 142 15.75 23.13 18.51
C ALA A 142 14.33 23.12 19.08
N ASN A 143 13.65 21.95 19.11
CA ASN A 143 12.22 21.80 19.38
C ASN A 143 11.35 22.80 18.58
N ARG A 144 11.70 22.99 17.30
CA ARG A 144 11.15 23.98 16.37
C ARG A 144 10.94 23.36 14.99
N CYS A 145 9.93 23.83 14.27
CA CYS A 145 9.48 23.19 13.03
C CYS A 145 10.03 23.86 11.77
N LEU A 146 10.24 23.03 10.75
CA LEU A 146 10.66 23.41 9.39
C LEU A 146 9.59 24.28 8.73
N ALA A 147 9.95 25.51 8.36
CA ALA A 147 9.02 26.50 7.80
C ALA A 147 9.71 27.36 6.74
N PRO A 148 9.00 27.82 5.70
CA PRO A 148 9.40 29.01 4.96
C PRO A 148 9.53 30.20 5.92
N LYS A 149 10.54 31.06 5.75
CA LYS A 149 10.72 32.26 6.59
C LYS A 149 9.44 33.11 6.59
N GLY A 150 8.91 33.40 7.79
CA GLY A 150 7.66 34.13 7.96
C GLY A 150 6.40 33.39 7.48
N ASN A 151 6.46 32.06 7.27
CA ASN A 151 5.40 31.24 6.67
C ASN A 151 5.00 31.68 5.24
N ALA A 152 5.85 32.44 4.54
CA ALA A 152 5.54 32.97 3.21
C ALA A 152 5.50 31.90 2.11
N ALA A 153 4.67 32.12 1.08
CA ALA A 153 4.49 31.20 -0.05
C ALA A 153 5.16 31.69 -1.36
N ALA A 154 6.06 32.67 -1.30
CA ALA A 154 6.84 33.10 -2.46
C ALA A 154 7.93 32.08 -2.79
N ALA A 155 8.03 31.66 -4.06
CA ALA A 155 9.16 30.86 -4.53
C ALA A 155 10.47 31.66 -4.33
N GLY A 156 11.55 30.99 -3.90
CA GLY A 156 12.77 31.66 -3.46
C GLY A 156 12.86 31.89 -1.95
N THR A 157 11.76 31.80 -1.19
CA THR A 157 11.78 31.98 0.28
C THR A 157 12.66 30.92 0.93
N ALA A 158 13.67 31.36 1.69
CA ALA A 158 14.54 30.48 2.46
C ALA A 158 13.78 29.72 3.55
N VAL A 159 14.18 28.47 3.79
CA VAL A 159 13.60 27.64 4.85
C VAL A 159 14.40 27.81 6.15
N VAL A 160 13.67 27.87 7.26
CA VAL A 160 14.16 28.12 8.62
C VAL A 160 13.51 27.16 9.61
N ILE A 161 14.03 27.12 10.83
CA ILE A 161 13.28 26.61 11.99
C ILE A 161 12.55 27.74 12.73
N THR A 162 11.32 27.50 13.19
CA THR A 162 10.54 28.46 13.98
C THR A 162 9.54 27.76 14.91
N GLY A 163 8.75 28.52 15.66
CA GLY A 163 7.66 27.98 16.49
C GLY A 163 6.69 27.12 15.66
N CYS A 164 6.46 25.89 16.12
CA CYS A 164 5.59 24.93 15.46
C CYS A 164 4.13 25.40 15.49
N SER A 165 3.47 25.34 14.33
CA SER A 165 2.05 25.69 14.17
C SER A 165 1.44 24.91 13.01
N THR A 166 0.13 24.71 13.01
CA THR A 166 -0.61 23.95 12.00
C THR A 166 -0.91 24.74 10.72
N VAL A 167 -0.25 25.89 10.50
CA VAL A 167 -0.45 26.71 9.30
C VAL A 167 0.01 25.97 8.04
N PRO A 168 -0.63 26.15 6.87
CA PRO A 168 -0.34 25.34 5.68
C PRO A 168 1.12 25.36 5.21
N ALA A 169 1.84 26.45 5.46
CA ALA A 169 3.27 26.57 5.14
C ALA A 169 4.19 25.64 5.96
N GLN A 170 3.76 25.19 7.14
CA GLN A 170 4.53 24.31 8.05
C GLN A 170 4.08 22.84 8.01
N ARG A 171 2.96 22.52 7.35
CA ARG A 171 2.47 21.14 7.21
C ARG A 171 2.99 20.55 5.91
N TRP A 172 3.79 19.49 5.98
CA TRP A 172 4.51 18.88 4.85
C TRP A 172 4.06 17.44 4.59
N THR A 173 3.70 17.14 3.33
CA THR A 173 3.68 15.78 2.79
C THR A 173 5.10 15.38 2.38
N VAL A 174 5.52 14.16 2.71
CA VAL A 174 6.90 13.68 2.57
C VAL A 174 6.95 12.24 2.00
N PRO A 175 8.05 11.81 1.36
CA PRO A 175 8.24 10.42 0.91
C PRO A 175 8.25 9.40 2.07
N ALA A 176 8.26 8.10 1.74
CA ALA A 176 8.45 7.05 2.75
C ALA A 176 9.86 7.09 3.37
N VAL A 177 10.08 6.31 4.42
CA VAL A 177 11.39 6.22 5.08
C VAL A 177 12.32 5.34 4.25
N SER A 178 13.54 5.84 4.00
CA SER A 178 14.65 5.08 3.39
C SER A 178 15.30 4.21 4.45
N THR A 179 15.46 2.92 4.13
CA THR A 179 15.97 1.90 5.05
C THR A 179 17.42 1.54 4.72
N PRO A 180 18.38 1.72 5.64
CA PRO A 180 19.73 1.20 5.45
C PRO A 180 19.72 -0.32 5.59
N THR A 181 20.10 -1.02 4.51
CA THR A 181 20.17 -2.48 4.43
C THR A 181 21.25 -3.01 5.38
N THR A 182 20.85 -3.31 6.62
CA THR A 182 21.77 -3.73 7.67
C THR A 182 21.83 -5.25 7.73
N THR A 183 22.85 -5.84 7.10
CA THR A 183 23.06 -7.29 7.07
C THR A 183 23.56 -7.82 8.42
N THR A 184 22.66 -7.96 9.40
CA THR A 184 22.96 -8.59 10.69
C THR A 184 22.99 -10.11 10.56
N THR A 185 24.17 -10.68 10.32
CA THR A 185 24.41 -12.12 10.41
C THR A 185 24.24 -12.60 11.85
N THR A 186 23.06 -13.07 12.21
CA THR A 186 22.78 -13.67 13.52
C THR A 186 22.86 -15.19 13.45
N THR A 187 23.96 -15.76 13.95
CA THR A 187 24.10 -17.21 14.17
C THR A 187 23.05 -17.71 15.17
N PRO A 188 22.38 -18.85 14.93
CA PRO A 188 21.42 -19.41 15.89
C PRO A 188 22.09 -19.76 17.23
N PRO A 189 21.41 -19.55 18.38
CA PRO A 189 21.90 -20.02 19.67
C PRO A 189 21.77 -21.55 19.77
N THR A 190 22.82 -22.22 20.25
CA THR A 190 22.83 -23.68 20.44
C THR A 190 22.01 -24.06 21.67
N THR A 191 20.84 -24.66 21.48
CA THR A 191 19.98 -25.09 22.59
C THR A 191 20.49 -26.40 23.20
N THR A 192 21.08 -26.34 24.40
CA THR A 192 21.43 -27.53 25.18
C THR A 192 20.17 -28.21 25.73
N THR A 193 19.97 -29.48 25.41
CA THR A 193 18.85 -30.28 25.95
C THR A 193 19.14 -30.71 27.39
N THR A 194 18.29 -30.29 28.33
CA THR A 194 18.28 -30.82 29.70
C THR A 194 17.01 -31.63 29.91
N THR A 195 17.15 -32.94 30.11
CA THR A 195 16.02 -33.85 30.32
C THR A 195 15.53 -33.79 31.77
N THR A 196 14.24 -33.51 31.99
CA THR A 196 13.57 -33.66 33.29
C THR A 196 12.34 -34.56 33.15
N THR A 197 12.40 -35.72 33.80
CA THR A 197 11.30 -36.70 33.83
C THR A 197 10.32 -36.38 34.95
N THR A 198 9.04 -36.16 34.63
CA THR A 198 7.96 -36.13 35.62
C THR A 198 6.70 -36.86 35.11
N THR A 199 6.00 -37.48 36.05
CA THR A 199 4.86 -38.40 35.86
C THR A 199 3.60 -37.68 35.35
N PRO A 200 2.76 -38.30 34.49
CA PRO A 200 1.51 -37.68 34.02
C PRO A 200 0.49 -37.48 35.16
N PRO A 201 -0.18 -36.31 35.24
CA PRO A 201 -1.28 -36.07 36.18
C PRO A 201 -2.62 -36.62 35.66
N THR A 202 -3.51 -36.93 36.60
CA THR A 202 -4.83 -37.54 36.36
C THR A 202 -5.84 -36.58 35.71
N THR A 203 -6.75 -37.11 34.91
CA THR A 203 -7.90 -36.37 34.36
C THR A 203 -8.84 -35.87 35.46
N THR A 204 -9.01 -34.56 35.56
CA THR A 204 -10.05 -33.92 36.39
C THR A 204 -10.80 -32.90 35.53
N THR A 205 -12.11 -33.08 35.38
CA THR A 205 -12.92 -32.22 34.51
C THR A 205 -13.22 -30.88 35.18
N THR A 206 -12.48 -29.83 34.81
CA THR A 206 -12.82 -28.44 35.13
C THR A 206 -13.32 -27.72 33.88
N THR A 207 -14.48 -27.07 34.00
CA THR A 207 -15.07 -26.24 32.94
C THR A 207 -14.10 -25.12 32.55
N PRO A 208 -13.90 -24.81 31.25
CA PRO A 208 -13.08 -23.68 30.84
C PRO A 208 -13.56 -22.37 31.48
N PRO A 209 -12.65 -21.49 31.94
CA PRO A 209 -13.04 -20.17 32.39
C PRO A 209 -13.63 -19.39 31.21
N THR A 210 -14.77 -18.74 31.43
CA THR A 210 -15.39 -17.88 30.41
C THR A 210 -14.48 -16.69 30.16
N THR A 211 -13.76 -16.70 29.03
CA THR A 211 -12.98 -15.55 28.57
C THR A 211 -13.93 -14.45 28.15
N THR A 212 -14.31 -13.59 29.10
CA THR A 212 -15.09 -12.37 28.82
C THR A 212 -14.25 -11.46 27.94
N THR A 213 -14.49 -11.50 26.64
CA THR A 213 -13.92 -10.53 25.69
C THR A 213 -14.42 -9.15 26.06
N THR A 214 -13.59 -8.36 26.74
CA THR A 214 -13.81 -6.93 26.97
C THR A 214 -13.62 -6.18 25.66
N THR A 215 -14.59 -6.32 24.76
CA THR A 215 -14.81 -5.41 23.65
C THR A 215 -15.09 -4.04 24.26
N THR A 216 -14.06 -3.21 24.37
CA THR A 216 -14.21 -1.80 24.74
C THR A 216 -15.02 -1.12 23.65
N THR A 217 -16.32 -0.97 23.88
CA THR A 217 -17.22 -0.21 23.00
C THR A 217 -16.57 1.15 22.72
N PRO A 218 -16.39 1.54 21.45
CA PRO A 218 -15.90 2.87 21.12
C PRO A 218 -16.77 3.95 21.80
N PRO A 219 -16.20 5.08 22.24
CA PRO A 219 -16.99 6.16 22.84
C PRO A 219 -18.09 6.57 21.86
N THR A 220 -19.31 6.80 22.37
CA THR A 220 -20.53 6.92 21.57
C THR A 220 -20.40 7.96 20.45
N GLY A 221 -20.31 7.49 19.20
CA GLY A 221 -20.09 8.32 18.01
C GLY A 221 -18.74 8.11 17.29
N ALA A 222 -17.79 7.37 17.87
CA ALA A 222 -16.53 7.03 17.20
C ALA A 222 -16.74 5.95 16.11
N ARG A 223 -16.10 6.15 14.95
CA ARG A 223 -16.12 5.22 13.82
C ARG A 223 -15.23 3.99 14.09
N ASP A 224 -15.71 2.82 13.72
CA ASP A 224 -14.99 1.54 13.83
C ASP A 224 -14.08 1.33 12.60
N PRO A 225 -12.74 1.35 12.74
CA PRO A 225 -11.81 1.17 11.62
C PRO A 225 -11.87 -0.23 11.00
N LEU A 226 -12.40 -1.25 11.69
CA LEU A 226 -12.53 -2.61 11.16
C LEU A 226 -13.74 -2.75 10.22
N ARG A 227 -14.69 -1.80 10.29
CA ARG A 227 -15.85 -1.71 9.40
C ARG A 227 -15.68 -0.63 8.33
N GLN A 228 -15.19 0.53 8.73
CA GLN A 228 -14.99 1.69 7.87
C GLN A 228 -13.56 2.23 8.07
N PRO A 229 -12.54 1.60 7.45
CA PRO A 229 -11.15 1.99 7.58
C PRO A 229 -10.85 3.35 6.93
N PHE A 230 -9.64 3.86 7.16
CA PHE A 230 -9.04 5.05 6.56
C PHE A 230 -9.66 6.40 6.98
N ALA A 231 -8.90 7.50 6.82
CA ALA A 231 -9.34 8.86 7.12
C ALA A 231 -10.64 9.25 6.40
N SER A 232 -11.41 10.21 6.92
CA SER A 232 -12.69 10.64 6.32
C SER A 232 -12.51 11.15 4.88
N ASN A 233 -11.35 11.73 4.59
CA ASN A 233 -10.95 12.25 3.29
C ASN A 233 -10.23 11.23 2.40
N SER A 234 -10.20 9.94 2.79
CA SER A 234 -9.72 8.86 1.93
C SER A 234 -10.52 8.77 0.63
N ILE A 235 -9.87 8.30 -0.44
CA ILE A 235 -10.51 8.00 -1.73
C ILE A 235 -11.72 7.06 -1.60
N TRP A 236 -11.75 6.23 -0.56
CA TRP A 236 -12.85 5.31 -0.28
C TRP A 236 -13.99 5.95 0.53
N ASN A 237 -13.70 6.96 1.34
CA ASN A 237 -14.68 7.54 2.27
C ASN A 237 -15.28 8.86 1.78
N MET A 238 -14.62 9.53 0.83
CA MET A 238 -15.09 10.76 0.20
C MET A 238 -16.31 10.50 -0.70
N PRO A 239 -17.48 11.12 -0.41
CA PRO A 239 -18.61 11.14 -1.32
C PRO A 239 -18.29 11.97 -2.58
N ILE A 240 -19.02 11.70 -3.66
CA ILE A 240 -19.04 12.54 -4.85
C ILE A 240 -19.44 13.97 -4.47
N GLY A 241 -18.68 14.95 -4.98
CA GLY A 241 -18.87 16.36 -4.67
C GLY A 241 -19.60 17.14 -5.76
N SER A 242 -20.21 18.26 -5.38
CA SER A 242 -20.98 19.13 -6.27
C SER A 242 -20.15 19.80 -7.38
N GLY A 243 -18.81 19.71 -7.32
CA GLY A 243 -17.88 20.17 -8.35
C GLY A 243 -17.47 19.09 -9.36
N ALA A 244 -18.02 17.87 -9.27
CA ALA A 244 -17.70 16.77 -10.18
C ALA A 244 -18.01 17.09 -11.64
N VAL A 245 -17.01 16.91 -12.50
CA VAL A 245 -17.11 17.03 -13.97
C VAL A 245 -17.15 15.62 -14.56
N TYR A 246 -18.19 15.33 -15.35
CA TYR A 246 -18.47 13.98 -15.85
C TYR A 246 -18.12 13.86 -17.33
N VAL A 247 -17.39 12.78 -17.67
CA VAL A 247 -17.21 12.31 -19.06
C VAL A 247 -17.90 10.94 -19.17
N PRO A 248 -18.87 10.74 -20.08
CA PRO A 248 -19.56 9.45 -20.23
C PRO A 248 -18.58 8.28 -20.34
N ALA A 249 -18.80 7.22 -19.57
CA ALA A 249 -17.91 6.06 -19.58
C ALA A 249 -18.06 5.24 -20.89
N ASN A 250 -19.24 5.30 -21.50
CA ASN A 250 -19.62 4.59 -22.72
C ASN A 250 -19.38 3.07 -22.63
N LEU A 251 -19.60 2.49 -21.44
CA LEU A 251 -19.49 1.05 -21.21
C LEU A 251 -20.51 0.30 -22.10
N PRO A 252 -20.08 -0.59 -23.01
CA PRO A 252 -20.98 -1.31 -23.89
C PRO A 252 -21.86 -2.28 -23.08
N PRO A 253 -23.07 -2.64 -23.53
CA PRO A 253 -23.78 -3.80 -22.99
C PRO A 253 -22.89 -5.04 -23.07
N LEU A 254 -22.75 -5.78 -21.98
CA LEU A 254 -22.00 -7.04 -22.00
C LEU A 254 -22.84 -8.12 -22.69
N PRO A 255 -22.23 -8.96 -23.53
CA PRO A 255 -22.98 -9.94 -24.31
C PRO A 255 -23.59 -11.01 -23.39
N GLY A 256 -24.81 -11.45 -23.73
CA GLY A 256 -25.64 -12.30 -22.88
C GLY A 256 -25.25 -13.78 -22.81
N ASP A 257 -26.26 -14.61 -22.56
CA ASP A 257 -26.21 -15.96 -21.99
C ASP A 257 -25.32 -16.99 -22.72
N SER A 258 -24.84 -16.69 -23.93
CA SER A 258 -24.01 -17.57 -24.78
C SER A 258 -22.50 -17.31 -24.72
N THR A 259 -22.02 -16.29 -24.00
CA THR A 259 -20.60 -15.86 -24.05
C THR A 259 -19.78 -16.17 -22.81
N GLY A 260 -20.41 -16.63 -21.73
CA GLY A 260 -19.74 -16.87 -20.43
C GLY A 260 -19.40 -15.60 -19.64
N ALA A 261 -19.76 -14.41 -20.15
CA ALA A 261 -19.58 -13.13 -19.46
C ALA A 261 -20.34 -13.08 -18.13
N ARG A 262 -19.79 -12.42 -17.10
CA ARG A 262 -20.39 -12.35 -15.76
C ARG A 262 -20.74 -10.92 -15.37
N VAL A 263 -22.00 -10.71 -14.97
CA VAL A 263 -22.54 -9.41 -14.56
C VAL A 263 -23.51 -9.60 -13.38
N PRO A 264 -23.07 -9.34 -12.13
CA PRO A 264 -21.69 -9.08 -11.77
C PRO A 264 -20.86 -10.36 -11.76
N GLN A 265 -19.57 -10.23 -12.11
CA GLN A 265 -18.54 -11.08 -11.52
C GLN A 265 -18.32 -10.63 -10.07
N ILE A 266 -17.81 -11.51 -9.21
CA ILE A 266 -17.28 -11.11 -7.91
C ILE A 266 -15.78 -11.35 -7.92
N ASP A 267 -15.02 -10.41 -7.38
CA ASP A 267 -13.60 -10.61 -7.06
C ASP A 267 -13.50 -10.82 -5.55
N ASP A 268 -13.32 -12.07 -5.13
CA ASP A 268 -13.31 -12.46 -3.71
C ASP A 268 -11.98 -12.01 -3.06
N GLU A 269 -12.04 -11.05 -2.13
CA GLU A 269 -10.88 -10.43 -1.46
C GLU A 269 -10.69 -11.00 -0.02
N PRO A 270 -9.57 -11.71 0.24
CA PRO A 270 -9.24 -12.23 1.57
C PRO A 270 -8.90 -11.12 2.57
N ILE A 271 -9.90 -10.68 3.34
CA ILE A 271 -9.75 -9.60 4.33
C ILE A 271 -9.79 -10.18 5.75
N VAL A 272 -8.71 -9.98 6.50
CA VAL A 272 -8.45 -10.63 7.79
C VAL A 272 -8.13 -9.58 8.85
N LEU A 273 -9.18 -9.05 9.48
CA LEU A 273 -9.09 -7.94 10.45
C LEU A 273 -9.15 -8.43 11.91
N THR A 274 -8.47 -9.55 12.20
CA THR A 274 -8.46 -10.22 13.51
C THR A 274 -7.05 -10.15 14.13
N PRO A 275 -6.62 -8.98 14.66
CA PRO A 275 -5.22 -8.76 15.04
C PRO A 275 -4.72 -9.63 16.21
N THR A 276 -5.64 -10.21 16.98
CA THR A 276 -5.37 -11.14 18.09
C THR A 276 -5.26 -12.61 17.65
N ALA A 277 -5.43 -12.92 16.37
CA ALA A 277 -5.30 -14.28 15.86
C ALA A 277 -3.84 -14.76 15.82
N PRO A 278 -3.57 -16.09 15.79
CA PRO A 278 -2.21 -16.62 15.74
C PRO A 278 -1.39 -16.05 14.56
N LEU A 279 -0.19 -15.57 14.88
CA LEU A 279 0.78 -15.11 13.89
C LEU A 279 1.15 -16.25 12.94
N THR A 280 0.72 -16.12 11.69
CA THR A 280 0.89 -17.09 10.62
C THR A 280 1.84 -16.51 9.56
N PRO A 281 2.89 -17.23 9.14
CA PRO A 281 3.74 -16.78 8.05
C PRO A 281 3.00 -16.89 6.71
N ILE A 282 3.12 -15.87 5.87
CA ILE A 282 2.82 -15.90 4.44
C ILE A 282 4.13 -16.22 3.73
N LEU A 283 4.25 -17.40 3.17
CA LEU A 283 5.40 -17.85 2.39
C LEU A 283 5.27 -17.42 0.92
N ALA A 284 6.38 -17.21 0.24
CA ALA A 284 6.38 -16.97 -1.20
C ALA A 284 5.91 -18.23 -1.95
N SER A 285 5.20 -18.04 -3.05
CA SER A 285 4.77 -19.10 -3.95
C SER A 285 4.83 -18.65 -5.40
N SER A 286 5.37 -19.49 -6.28
CA SER A 286 5.39 -19.25 -7.72
C SER A 286 4.06 -19.58 -8.43
N GLY A 287 2.99 -19.89 -7.69
CA GLY A 287 1.68 -20.23 -8.27
C GLY A 287 1.03 -19.09 -9.06
N GLY A 288 1.06 -17.86 -8.52
CA GLY A 288 0.49 -16.68 -9.20
C GLY A 288 -0.98 -16.86 -9.60
N TRP A 289 -1.34 -16.47 -10.82
CA TRP A 289 -2.73 -16.45 -11.31
C TRP A 289 -3.17 -17.71 -12.09
N GLY A 290 -2.29 -18.70 -12.27
CA GLY A 290 -2.60 -19.92 -13.05
C GLY A 290 -1.88 -21.19 -12.62
N GLY A 291 -1.11 -21.15 -11.54
CA GLY A 291 -0.39 -22.28 -10.96
C GLY A 291 -0.82 -22.58 -9.53
N ASP A 292 -0.39 -23.75 -9.03
CA ASP A 292 -0.68 -24.23 -7.68
C ASP A 292 -0.02 -23.33 -6.60
N ARG A 293 -0.85 -22.53 -5.93
CA ARG A 293 -0.48 -21.63 -4.83
C ARG A 293 -0.19 -22.37 -3.52
N CYS A 294 -0.60 -23.63 -3.38
CA CYS A 294 -0.32 -24.42 -2.16
C CYS A 294 1.17 -24.79 -2.05
N LYS A 295 1.94 -24.69 -3.14
CA LYS A 295 3.39 -24.89 -3.16
C LYS A 295 4.11 -23.72 -2.50
N THR A 296 4.76 -23.99 -1.38
CA THR A 296 5.56 -23.04 -0.59
C THR A 296 6.99 -22.93 -1.10
N GLN A 297 7.58 -21.75 -0.89
CA GLN A 297 9.04 -21.52 -0.92
C GLN A 297 9.51 -21.20 0.51
N SER A 298 10.83 -21.16 0.73
CA SER A 298 11.43 -20.85 2.05
C SER A 298 11.35 -19.36 2.42
N THR A 299 11.17 -18.47 1.45
CA THR A 299 11.06 -17.03 1.68
C THR A 299 9.74 -16.67 2.37
N THR A 300 9.80 -16.11 3.58
CA THR A 300 8.64 -15.49 4.22
C THR A 300 8.45 -14.08 3.66
N LEU A 301 7.26 -13.79 3.12
CA LEU A 301 6.88 -12.47 2.63
C LEU A 301 6.40 -11.57 3.77
N ALA A 302 5.61 -12.11 4.69
CA ALA A 302 5.13 -11.44 5.90
C ALA A 302 4.78 -12.46 6.99
N THR A 303 4.60 -12.00 8.22
CA THR A 303 3.98 -12.77 9.31
C THR A 303 2.84 -11.95 9.88
N VAL A 304 1.61 -12.47 9.82
CA VAL A 304 0.38 -11.72 10.14
C VAL A 304 -0.61 -12.56 10.94
N PRO A 305 -1.51 -11.96 11.74
CA PRO A 305 -2.60 -12.67 12.40
C PRO A 305 -3.54 -13.36 11.40
N ILE A 306 -3.70 -14.68 11.46
CA ILE A 306 -4.70 -15.43 10.67
C ILE A 306 -5.38 -16.48 11.56
N PRO A 307 -6.72 -16.46 11.70
CA PRO A 307 -7.45 -17.47 12.48
C PRO A 307 -7.14 -18.88 12.00
N ALA A 308 -6.84 -19.81 12.90
CA ALA A 308 -6.33 -21.14 12.52
C ALA A 308 -7.28 -21.92 11.59
N ASN A 309 -8.59 -21.73 11.75
CA ASN A 309 -9.63 -22.35 10.92
C ASN A 309 -9.82 -21.72 9.53
N TYR A 310 -9.25 -20.54 9.25
CA TYR A 310 -9.40 -19.89 7.95
C TYR A 310 -8.58 -20.62 6.87
N VAL A 311 -9.29 -21.18 5.89
CA VAL A 311 -8.73 -21.92 4.75
C VAL A 311 -9.18 -21.22 3.47
N LEU A 312 -8.23 -21.00 2.56
CA LEU A 312 -8.47 -20.42 1.24
C LEU A 312 -7.79 -21.33 0.20
N PRO A 313 -8.55 -22.04 -0.65
CA PRO A 313 -7.96 -22.96 -1.62
C PRO A 313 -7.16 -22.22 -2.69
N SER A 314 -6.17 -22.89 -3.29
CA SER A 314 -5.57 -22.42 -4.53
C SER A 314 -6.60 -22.47 -5.66
N ASP A 315 -6.99 -21.31 -6.18
CA ASP A 315 -7.78 -21.18 -7.40
C ASP A 315 -7.07 -20.23 -8.40
N ASN A 316 -7.80 -19.71 -9.39
CA ASN A 316 -7.31 -18.76 -10.39
C ASN A 316 -7.83 -17.31 -10.18
N LYS A 317 -8.49 -17.01 -9.06
CA LYS A 317 -9.03 -15.68 -8.76
C LYS A 317 -7.92 -14.69 -8.39
N ASN A 318 -8.27 -13.41 -8.36
CA ASN A 318 -7.30 -12.33 -8.11
C ASN A 318 -6.82 -12.29 -6.65
N GLN A 319 -7.70 -12.62 -5.69
CA GLN A 319 -7.40 -12.82 -4.27
C GLN A 319 -6.43 -11.77 -3.67
N SER A 320 -6.75 -10.49 -3.94
CA SER A 320 -6.12 -9.32 -3.32
C SER A 320 -6.42 -9.35 -1.82
N ALA A 321 -5.39 -9.60 -1.01
CA ALA A 321 -5.55 -9.89 0.40
C ALA A 321 -4.99 -8.79 1.29
N SER A 322 -5.70 -8.48 2.38
CA SER A 322 -5.31 -7.48 3.37
C SER A 322 -5.54 -7.97 4.80
N PHE A 323 -4.52 -7.81 5.64
CA PHE A 323 -4.45 -8.31 7.00
C PHE A 323 -4.19 -7.17 7.97
N LEU A 324 -4.92 -7.10 9.08
CA LEU A 324 -4.53 -6.22 10.18
C LEU A 324 -3.46 -6.91 11.03
N ALA A 325 -2.28 -6.28 11.12
CA ALA A 325 -1.18 -6.78 11.93
C ALA A 325 -1.51 -6.76 13.44
N ALA A 326 -0.71 -7.45 14.24
CA ALA A 326 -0.89 -7.58 15.68
C ALA A 326 -0.75 -6.25 16.46
N ASP A 327 -0.30 -5.17 15.81
CA ASP A 327 -0.30 -3.81 16.36
C ASP A 327 -1.68 -3.12 16.31
N GLY A 328 -2.67 -3.73 15.65
CA GLY A 328 -4.01 -3.18 15.48
C GLY A 328 -4.09 -1.96 14.54
N ARG A 329 -3.03 -1.68 13.77
CA ARG A 329 -2.91 -0.48 12.93
C ARG A 329 -2.41 -0.75 11.50
N THR A 330 -1.38 -1.59 11.36
CA THR A 330 -0.70 -1.79 10.07
C THR A 330 -1.49 -2.79 9.22
N VAL A 331 -1.93 -2.35 8.03
CA VAL A 331 -2.61 -3.20 7.05
C VAL A 331 -1.57 -3.75 6.08
N VAL A 332 -1.16 -5.00 6.31
CA VAL A 332 -0.25 -5.74 5.43
C VAL A 332 -1.05 -6.31 4.27
N SER A 333 -0.60 -6.14 3.02
CA SER A 333 -1.33 -6.62 1.85
C SER A 333 -0.47 -7.47 0.90
N THR A 334 -1.06 -8.54 0.34
CA THR A 334 -0.38 -9.53 -0.52
C THR A 334 -1.30 -10.03 -1.64
N GLN A 335 -0.74 -10.56 -2.74
CA GLN A 335 -1.53 -11.13 -3.83
C GLN A 335 -0.77 -12.21 -4.63
N PRO A 336 -1.47 -13.19 -5.26
CA PRO A 336 -2.77 -13.70 -4.85
C PRO A 336 -2.56 -14.68 -3.67
N LEU A 337 -3.36 -14.55 -2.62
CA LEU A 337 -3.22 -15.35 -1.40
C LEU A 337 -3.78 -16.77 -1.56
N ALA A 338 -3.13 -17.79 -1.00
CA ALA A 338 -3.80 -19.03 -0.62
C ALA A 338 -3.46 -19.45 0.81
N ARG A 339 -4.26 -20.36 1.39
CA ARG A 339 -3.98 -21.07 2.64
C ARG A 339 -4.69 -22.40 2.62
N CYS A 340 -4.05 -23.39 1.99
CA CYS A 340 -4.71 -24.65 1.63
C CYS A 340 -4.92 -25.64 2.80
N VAL A 341 -4.38 -25.36 3.99
CA VAL A 341 -4.47 -26.22 5.18
C VAL A 341 -4.72 -25.38 6.43
N ALA A 342 -5.70 -25.76 7.24
CA ALA A 342 -6.00 -25.10 8.53
C ALA A 342 -4.80 -25.19 9.49
N GLY A 343 -4.52 -24.12 10.21
CA GLY A 343 -3.35 -23.97 11.09
C GLY A 343 -2.00 -23.86 10.36
N GLY A 344 -1.93 -24.20 9.07
CA GLY A 344 -0.72 -24.11 8.26
C GLY A 344 -0.32 -22.68 7.88
N PRO A 345 0.85 -22.52 7.23
CA PRO A 345 1.25 -21.26 6.62
C PRO A 345 0.26 -20.84 5.53
N ALA A 346 0.18 -19.54 5.28
CA ALA A 346 -0.40 -19.01 4.06
C ALA A 346 0.69 -18.91 2.98
N THR A 347 0.28 -18.69 1.73
CA THR A 347 1.16 -18.48 0.58
C THR A 347 0.70 -17.29 -0.26
N SER A 348 1.63 -16.58 -0.90
CA SER A 348 1.31 -15.51 -1.85
C SER A 348 2.43 -15.34 -2.88
N TYR A 349 2.15 -14.76 -4.04
CA TYR A 349 3.18 -14.47 -5.05
C TYR A 349 4.00 -13.22 -4.70
N VAL A 350 3.34 -12.15 -4.27
CA VAL A 350 3.97 -10.86 -3.96
C VAL A 350 3.36 -10.21 -2.71
N ARG A 351 4.18 -9.41 -2.01
CA ARG A 351 3.77 -8.50 -0.94
C ARG A 351 3.86 -7.05 -1.42
N TYR A 352 2.94 -6.23 -0.97
CA TYR A 352 2.85 -4.80 -1.29
C TYR A 352 3.30 -3.94 -0.10
N PRO A 353 3.54 -2.62 -0.31
CA PRO A 353 3.75 -1.70 0.80
C PRO A 353 2.58 -1.72 1.78
N ASP A 354 2.88 -1.58 3.07
CA ASP A 354 1.86 -1.56 4.11
C ASP A 354 1.07 -0.25 4.11
N GLU A 355 -0.20 -0.33 4.50
CA GLU A 355 -1.04 0.84 4.77
C GLU A 355 -1.27 1.04 6.27
N ASP A 356 -1.69 2.24 6.64
CA ASP A 356 -2.18 2.56 7.97
C ASP A 356 -3.71 2.54 7.93
N ILE A 357 -4.36 1.78 8.82
CA ILE A 357 -5.83 1.69 8.86
C ILE A 357 -6.51 3.02 9.26
N TYR A 358 -5.75 4.00 9.79
CA TYR A 358 -6.18 5.38 10.03
C TYR A 358 -5.74 6.34 8.90
N GLY A 359 -4.87 5.87 8.00
CA GLY A 359 -4.26 6.63 6.91
C GLY A 359 -5.17 6.83 5.68
N PRO A 360 -4.61 7.20 4.52
CA PRO A 360 -5.40 7.57 3.34
C PRO A 360 -5.90 6.38 2.50
N GLY A 361 -5.39 5.15 2.71
CA GLY A 361 -5.86 3.93 2.03
C GLY A 361 -5.59 3.86 0.52
N VAL A 362 -4.57 4.54 -0.01
CA VAL A 362 -4.40 4.71 -1.47
C VAL A 362 -3.68 3.54 -2.16
N ARG A 363 -2.91 2.71 -1.46
CA ARG A 363 -1.89 1.82 -2.08
C ARG A 363 -1.87 0.43 -1.48
N GLY A 364 -2.11 -0.60 -2.28
CA GLY A 364 -2.08 -1.97 -1.76
C GLY A 364 -2.07 -3.02 -2.85
N ALA A 365 -2.77 -4.12 -2.59
CA ALA A 365 -2.58 -5.38 -3.29
C ALA A 365 -3.29 -5.55 -4.64
N HIS A 366 -3.94 -4.52 -5.20
CA HIS A 366 -4.52 -4.66 -6.55
C HIS A 366 -3.45 -4.79 -7.64
N GLY A 367 -3.65 -5.77 -8.52
CA GLY A 367 -2.66 -6.25 -9.50
C GLY A 367 -2.47 -5.25 -10.63
N GLY A 368 -3.56 -4.80 -11.22
CA GLY A 368 -3.60 -3.72 -12.20
C GLY A 368 -3.22 -2.36 -11.59
N SER A 369 -4.06 -1.81 -10.72
CA SER A 369 -3.97 -0.40 -10.25
C SER A 369 -2.90 -0.10 -9.19
N GLY A 370 -2.57 -1.06 -8.33
CA GLY A 370 -1.74 -0.85 -7.12
C GLY A 370 -2.48 -0.18 -5.98
N MET A 371 -3.82 -0.16 -6.01
CA MET A 371 -4.68 0.43 -4.98
C MET A 371 -4.99 -0.56 -3.83
N SER A 372 -5.59 -0.08 -2.74
CA SER A 372 -5.82 -0.85 -1.52
C SER A 372 -6.63 -2.15 -1.74
N GLY A 373 -6.16 -3.24 -1.13
CA GLY A 373 -6.91 -4.50 -1.04
C GLY A 373 -8.05 -4.44 -0.01
N LEU A 374 -7.98 -3.52 0.95
CA LEU A 374 -8.98 -3.34 2.01
C LEU A 374 -10.05 -2.30 1.65
N GLY A 375 -9.64 -1.17 1.08
CA GLY A 375 -10.55 -0.06 0.80
C GLY A 375 -11.46 -0.36 -0.39
N GLY A 376 -12.75 -0.02 -0.25
CA GLY A 376 -13.75 -0.12 -1.32
C GLY A 376 -14.30 -1.52 -1.63
N SER A 377 -13.86 -2.55 -0.91
CA SER A 377 -14.46 -3.89 -0.96
C SER A 377 -15.84 -3.86 -0.33
N ILE A 378 -16.87 -4.42 -0.98
CA ILE A 378 -18.17 -4.63 -0.32
C ILE A 378 -17.95 -5.58 0.88
N ARG A 379 -18.35 -5.15 2.07
CA ARG A 379 -18.11 -5.86 3.34
C ARG A 379 -19.31 -6.74 3.72
N VAL A 380 -19.07 -7.77 4.53
CA VAL A 380 -20.16 -8.52 5.17
C VAL A 380 -20.95 -7.59 6.09
N GLY A 381 -22.25 -7.48 5.83
CA GLY A 381 -23.19 -6.64 6.57
C GLY A 381 -23.69 -5.39 5.85
N GLU A 382 -23.18 -5.03 4.67
CA GLU A 382 -23.52 -3.74 4.02
C GLU A 382 -24.69 -3.82 3.02
N LEU A 383 -24.71 -4.82 2.13
CA LEU A 383 -25.90 -5.10 1.32
C LEU A 383 -26.87 -5.93 2.16
N ARG A 384 -28.01 -5.34 2.57
CA ARG A 384 -28.99 -5.96 3.49
C ARG A 384 -30.43 -5.71 3.02
N PRO A 385 -31.34 -6.71 3.08
CA PRO A 385 -32.76 -6.50 2.81
C PRO A 385 -33.41 -5.48 3.75
N GLY A 386 -34.34 -4.69 3.22
CA GLY A 386 -35.00 -3.59 3.90
C GLY A 386 -34.24 -2.25 3.85
N SER A 387 -33.12 -2.16 3.12
CA SER A 387 -32.33 -0.92 3.02
C SER A 387 -32.54 -0.19 1.70
N THR A 388 -32.81 1.12 1.80
CA THR A 388 -32.82 2.05 0.66
C THR A 388 -31.44 2.62 0.33
N GLU A 389 -30.44 2.38 1.19
CA GLU A 389 -29.04 2.81 1.03
C GLU A 389 -28.12 1.60 0.82
N GLY A 390 -27.04 1.78 0.06
CA GLY A 390 -25.96 0.80 -0.08
C GLY A 390 -24.74 1.12 0.79
N PRO A 391 -23.60 0.46 0.54
CA PRO A 391 -22.32 0.76 1.20
C PRO A 391 -22.01 2.27 1.18
N ARG A 392 -21.61 2.81 2.34
CA ARG A 392 -21.32 4.25 2.53
C ARG A 392 -19.86 4.59 2.26
N HIS A 393 -19.33 4.02 1.18
CA HIS A 393 -17.97 4.17 0.69
C HIS A 393 -17.93 3.99 -0.84
N THR A 394 -16.88 4.53 -1.49
CA THR A 394 -16.58 4.29 -2.91
C THR A 394 -16.28 2.82 -3.13
N LEU A 395 -16.91 2.17 -4.11
CA LEU A 395 -16.69 0.74 -4.38
C LEU A 395 -15.38 0.50 -5.16
N LYS A 396 -14.97 -0.76 -5.24
CA LYS A 396 -14.05 -1.27 -6.27
C LYS A 396 -14.82 -2.02 -7.36
N ILE A 397 -14.38 -1.84 -8.60
CA ILE A 397 -14.84 -2.59 -9.77
C ILE A 397 -13.65 -3.05 -10.63
N ASN A 398 -13.80 -4.20 -11.29
CA ASN A 398 -12.91 -4.62 -12.38
C ASN A 398 -13.71 -4.55 -13.70
N LEU A 399 -13.05 -4.09 -14.77
CA LEU A 399 -13.62 -3.94 -16.11
C LEU A 399 -12.88 -4.84 -17.11
N TYR A 400 -13.49 -5.12 -18.27
CA TYR A 400 -12.78 -5.78 -19.37
C TYR A 400 -11.89 -4.77 -20.09
N ALA A 401 -10.68 -4.55 -19.58
CA ALA A 401 -9.83 -3.42 -19.96
C ALA A 401 -9.49 -3.42 -21.46
N ARG A 402 -9.44 -4.60 -22.08
CA ARG A 402 -9.20 -4.78 -23.51
C ARG A 402 -10.25 -4.12 -24.42
N ALA A 403 -11.46 -3.87 -23.92
CA ALA A 403 -12.51 -3.13 -24.62
C ALA A 403 -12.88 -1.81 -23.92
N GLU A 404 -12.90 -1.80 -22.58
CA GLU A 404 -13.57 -0.77 -21.77
C GLU A 404 -12.62 0.32 -21.24
N LEU A 405 -11.31 0.08 -21.22
CA LEU A 405 -10.30 1.10 -20.93
C LEU A 405 -9.67 1.66 -22.21
N ALA A 406 -9.12 2.87 -22.11
CA ALA A 406 -8.50 3.58 -23.21
C ALA A 406 -7.20 2.93 -23.69
N GLN A 407 -6.97 3.01 -25.00
CA GLN A 407 -5.67 2.76 -25.61
C GLN A 407 -4.62 3.71 -25.03
N CYS A 408 -3.42 3.17 -24.82
CA CYS A 408 -2.26 3.86 -24.26
C CYS A 408 -0.98 3.42 -24.96
N THR A 409 -0.05 4.35 -25.19
CA THR A 409 1.24 4.09 -25.84
C THR A 409 2.36 3.91 -24.83
N THR A 410 2.25 4.52 -23.65
CA THR A 410 3.16 4.29 -22.52
C THR A 410 2.42 3.76 -21.29
N ARG A 411 3.16 3.06 -20.41
CA ARG A 411 2.62 2.51 -19.14
C ARG A 411 2.01 3.59 -18.23
N ALA A 412 2.51 4.83 -18.32
CA ALA A 412 2.01 5.98 -17.56
C ALA A 412 0.69 6.55 -18.12
N GLU A 413 0.40 6.39 -19.41
CA GLU A 413 -0.90 6.75 -19.99
C GLU A 413 -2.00 5.76 -19.63
N CYS A 414 -1.68 4.48 -19.37
CA CYS A 414 -2.68 3.45 -19.13
C CYS A 414 -3.44 3.59 -17.80
N PHE A 415 -3.02 4.49 -16.90
CA PHE A 415 -3.66 4.76 -15.61
C PHE A 415 -3.86 6.25 -15.33
N ARG A 416 -4.61 6.56 -14.27
CA ARG A 416 -4.74 7.89 -13.65
C ARG A 416 -4.86 7.76 -12.14
N TRP A 417 -4.62 8.85 -11.41
CA TRP A 417 -4.78 8.89 -9.96
C TRP A 417 -6.22 8.50 -9.56
N PRO A 418 -6.43 7.70 -8.49
CA PRO A 418 -5.47 7.25 -7.49
C PRO A 418 -4.62 6.01 -7.82
N ALA A 419 -4.79 5.35 -8.96
CA ALA A 419 -3.90 4.27 -9.35
C ALA A 419 -2.46 4.77 -9.53
N VAL A 420 -1.49 3.90 -9.21
CA VAL A 420 -0.05 4.16 -9.31
C VAL A 420 0.64 3.29 -10.38
N LYS A 421 -0.11 2.35 -10.95
CA LYS A 421 0.27 1.49 -12.07
C LYS A 421 -0.99 1.06 -12.85
N SER A 422 -0.75 0.28 -13.89
CA SER A 422 -1.73 -0.55 -14.62
C SER A 422 -1.08 -1.91 -14.88
N ASP A 423 -1.82 -2.88 -15.42
CA ASP A 423 -1.30 -4.21 -15.78
C ASP A 423 -0.02 -4.18 -16.62
N SER A 424 0.87 -5.14 -16.40
CA SER A 424 2.16 -5.23 -17.12
C SER A 424 2.01 -5.25 -18.65
N TYR A 425 0.90 -5.82 -19.13
CA TYR A 425 0.52 -5.98 -20.53
C TYR A 425 -0.37 -4.84 -21.08
N ALA A 426 -0.69 -3.80 -20.30
CA ALA A 426 -1.69 -2.79 -20.66
C ALA A 426 -1.42 -2.06 -22.00
N VAL A 427 -0.16 -1.73 -22.30
CA VAL A 427 0.23 -1.07 -23.56
C VAL A 427 -0.01 -2.02 -24.73
N GLY A 428 -0.90 -1.64 -25.65
CA GLY A 428 -1.35 -2.49 -26.76
C GLY A 428 -2.44 -3.51 -26.42
N TRP A 429 -2.79 -3.69 -25.13
CA TRP A 429 -3.94 -4.50 -24.70
C TRP A 429 -5.18 -3.66 -24.43
N TYR A 430 -5.07 -2.62 -23.60
CA TYR A 430 -6.22 -1.78 -23.23
C TYR A 430 -6.84 -1.13 -24.48
N GLY A 431 -8.17 -1.20 -24.58
CA GLY A 431 -8.93 -0.68 -25.73
C GLY A 431 -8.65 -1.35 -27.08
N SER A 432 -7.85 -2.42 -27.15
CA SER A 432 -7.46 -3.08 -28.43
C SER A 432 -8.60 -3.78 -29.17
N VAL A 433 -9.68 -4.17 -28.48
CA VAL A 433 -10.85 -4.83 -29.10
C VAL A 433 -11.93 -3.83 -29.55
N GLY A 434 -12.00 -2.65 -28.93
CA GLY A 434 -13.01 -1.63 -29.22
C GLY A 434 -12.51 -0.37 -29.94
N GLY A 435 -11.20 -0.18 -30.09
CA GLY A 435 -10.65 1.10 -30.56
C GLY A 435 -10.83 2.24 -29.55
N ASN A 436 -10.98 1.94 -28.26
CA ASN A 436 -11.43 2.89 -27.25
C ASN A 436 -10.38 3.98 -26.99
N THR A 437 -10.73 5.23 -27.27
CA THR A 437 -9.87 6.41 -27.10
C THR A 437 -10.29 7.33 -25.95
N ASN A 438 -11.29 6.93 -25.15
CA ASN A 438 -11.84 7.73 -24.05
C ASN A 438 -10.84 7.85 -22.89
N THR A 439 -9.96 8.85 -22.90
CA THR A 439 -8.89 9.02 -21.89
C THR A 439 -9.37 9.28 -20.46
N ALA A 440 -10.68 9.48 -20.24
CA ALA A 440 -11.31 9.46 -18.92
C ALA A 440 -11.48 8.03 -18.36
N MET A 441 -11.45 7.01 -19.21
CA MET A 441 -11.53 5.58 -18.87
C MET A 441 -10.14 4.94 -18.85
N ARG A 442 -9.48 4.94 -17.70
CA ARG A 442 -8.15 4.36 -17.48
C ARG A 442 -8.14 3.55 -16.18
N MET A 443 -7.07 2.81 -15.92
CA MET A 443 -6.91 2.17 -14.61
C MET A 443 -6.87 3.25 -13.51
N GLY A 444 -7.62 3.07 -12.44
CA GLY A 444 -7.82 4.09 -11.40
C GLY A 444 -8.89 5.15 -11.69
N SER A 445 -9.65 5.06 -12.77
CA SER A 445 -10.78 5.98 -12.99
C SER A 445 -11.88 5.80 -11.94
N LEU A 446 -12.36 6.92 -11.39
CA LEU A 446 -13.58 6.97 -10.58
C LEU A 446 -14.79 7.07 -11.50
N LEU A 447 -15.64 6.04 -11.50
CA LEU A 447 -16.92 6.04 -12.21
C LEU A 447 -18.06 6.30 -11.21
N ALA A 448 -18.99 7.17 -11.57
CA ALA A 448 -20.19 7.44 -10.78
C ALA A 448 -21.41 7.58 -11.69
N ILE A 449 -22.60 7.46 -11.11
CA ILE A 449 -23.85 7.85 -11.77
C ILE A 449 -23.97 9.38 -11.61
N PRO A 450 -24.13 10.17 -12.69
CA PRO A 450 -24.32 11.61 -12.60
C PRO A 450 -25.51 12.02 -11.71
N PRO A 451 -25.47 13.21 -11.08
CA PRO A 451 -26.42 13.63 -10.05
C PRO A 451 -27.80 14.02 -10.59
N ASP A 452 -27.91 14.21 -11.91
CA ASP A 452 -29.08 14.52 -12.71
C ASP A 452 -29.79 13.27 -13.26
N VAL A 453 -29.15 12.09 -13.18
CA VAL A 453 -29.80 10.80 -13.46
C VAL A 453 -30.69 10.42 -12.28
N ASP A 454 -32.01 10.36 -12.50
CA ASP A 454 -32.93 9.78 -11.52
C ASP A 454 -32.74 8.25 -11.45
N ILE A 455 -32.15 7.77 -10.36
CA ILE A 455 -31.93 6.34 -10.12
C ILE A 455 -33.22 5.53 -9.94
N ALA A 456 -34.37 6.17 -9.66
CA ALA A 456 -35.67 5.50 -9.64
C ALA A 456 -36.18 5.20 -11.06
N SER A 457 -35.99 6.12 -12.00
CA SER A 457 -36.36 5.95 -13.43
C SER A 457 -35.64 4.79 -14.13
N LEU A 458 -34.50 4.33 -13.61
CA LEU A 458 -33.70 3.23 -14.18
C LEU A 458 -34.40 1.86 -14.16
N GLY A 459 -35.57 1.75 -13.51
CA GLY A 459 -36.42 0.55 -13.54
C GLY A 459 -35.83 -0.67 -12.84
N LEU A 460 -34.96 -0.43 -11.84
CA LEU A 460 -34.17 -1.44 -11.12
C LEU A 460 -35.09 -2.35 -10.29
N THR A 461 -35.25 -3.59 -10.72
CA THR A 461 -36.19 -4.55 -10.12
C THR A 461 -35.70 -5.11 -8.78
N THR A 462 -34.41 -5.40 -8.66
CA THR A 462 -33.77 -6.00 -7.48
C THR A 462 -33.36 -4.96 -6.44
N GLU A 463 -33.55 -5.29 -5.16
CA GLU A 463 -33.16 -4.41 -4.04
C GLU A 463 -31.65 -4.13 -3.98
N PRO A 464 -30.73 -5.12 -4.05
CA PRO A 464 -29.30 -4.82 -4.03
C PRO A 464 -28.85 -3.95 -5.21
N ALA A 465 -29.54 -3.98 -6.36
CA ALA A 465 -29.22 -3.07 -7.46
C ALA A 465 -29.60 -1.61 -7.15
N ARG A 466 -30.70 -1.37 -6.40
CA ARG A 466 -31.05 -0.03 -5.91
C ARG A 466 -30.05 0.47 -4.87
N GLN A 467 -29.58 -0.41 -3.99
CA GLN A 467 -28.52 -0.12 -3.01
C GLN A 467 -27.19 0.24 -3.70
N ILE A 468 -26.77 -0.55 -4.69
CA ILE A 468 -25.58 -0.26 -5.50
C ILE A 468 -25.75 1.02 -6.33
N ALA A 469 -26.94 1.30 -6.90
CA ALA A 469 -27.21 2.55 -7.61
C ALA A 469 -27.08 3.78 -6.70
N TRP A 470 -27.61 3.68 -5.47
CA TRP A 470 -27.44 4.71 -4.45
C TRP A 470 -25.97 4.96 -4.14
N THR A 471 -25.16 3.91 -3.92
CA THR A 471 -23.71 4.07 -3.68
C THR A 471 -22.98 4.64 -4.90
N LEU A 472 -23.32 4.21 -6.12
CA LEU A 472 -22.69 4.69 -7.34
C LEU A 472 -23.01 6.16 -7.66
N GLN A 473 -24.14 6.72 -7.20
CA GLN A 473 -24.41 8.17 -7.30
C GLN A 473 -23.82 8.99 -6.13
N ASN A 474 -23.68 8.39 -4.95
CA ASN A 474 -23.23 9.12 -3.75
C ASN A 474 -21.72 9.04 -3.50
N TYR A 475 -21.05 7.96 -3.91
CA TYR A 475 -19.61 7.71 -3.71
C TYR A 475 -18.90 7.24 -5.00
N GLY A 476 -19.59 6.48 -5.86
CA GLY A 476 -19.02 5.93 -7.10
C GLY A 476 -18.25 4.62 -6.89
N ALA A 477 -17.43 4.26 -7.88
CA ALA A 477 -16.57 3.08 -7.87
C ALA A 477 -15.25 3.32 -8.62
N TYR A 478 -14.13 2.84 -8.10
CA TYR A 478 -12.83 2.87 -8.77
C TYR A 478 -12.59 1.62 -9.62
N VAL A 479 -12.10 1.80 -10.84
CA VAL A 479 -11.56 0.70 -11.65
C VAL A 479 -10.19 0.29 -11.10
N VAL A 480 -10.08 -0.92 -10.54
CA VAL A 480 -8.86 -1.37 -9.85
C VAL A 480 -8.08 -2.51 -10.53
N ASP A 481 -8.72 -3.32 -11.38
CA ASP A 481 -8.08 -4.43 -12.10
C ASP A 481 -8.78 -4.77 -13.43
N ASP A 482 -8.13 -5.57 -14.30
CA ASP A 482 -8.70 -6.12 -15.54
C ASP A 482 -9.44 -7.44 -15.25
N THR A 483 -10.62 -7.65 -15.84
CA THR A 483 -11.32 -8.96 -15.80
C THR A 483 -10.78 -9.97 -16.81
N TYR A 484 -9.87 -9.55 -17.71
CA TYR A 484 -9.20 -10.32 -18.77
C TYR A 484 -10.12 -10.87 -19.89
N GLY A 485 -11.40 -11.12 -19.59
CA GLY A 485 -12.48 -11.37 -20.54
C GLY A 485 -13.71 -10.50 -20.23
N PRO A 486 -14.75 -10.50 -21.10
CA PRO A 486 -15.95 -9.68 -20.93
C PRO A 486 -16.68 -9.97 -19.61
N SER A 487 -16.61 -9.03 -18.66
CA SER A 487 -17.22 -9.13 -17.33
C SER A 487 -17.34 -7.73 -16.73
N PHE A 488 -18.14 -7.62 -15.67
CA PHE A 488 -18.14 -6.46 -14.77
C PHE A 488 -18.04 -6.97 -13.34
N ALA A 489 -16.89 -6.81 -12.69
CA ALA A 489 -16.70 -7.33 -11.33
C ALA A 489 -17.02 -6.28 -10.27
N LEU A 490 -17.59 -6.74 -9.15
CA LEU A 490 -17.59 -6.03 -7.88
C LEU A 490 -16.65 -6.78 -6.92
N ASN A 491 -15.70 -6.07 -6.30
CA ASN A 491 -14.75 -6.68 -5.36
C ASN A 491 -15.37 -6.72 -3.95
N ALA A 492 -15.26 -7.85 -3.25
CA ALA A 492 -16.05 -8.11 -2.05
C ALA A 492 -15.35 -9.05 -1.06
N GLU A 493 -15.72 -8.93 0.22
CA GLU A 493 -15.11 -9.67 1.31
C GLU A 493 -15.29 -11.20 1.22
N ASN A 494 -14.18 -11.91 1.40
CA ASN A 494 -14.10 -13.33 1.69
C ASN A 494 -13.22 -13.60 2.92
N GLY A 495 -13.67 -13.14 4.10
CA GLY A 495 -12.92 -13.17 5.35
C GLY A 495 -13.22 -14.36 6.28
N PRO A 496 -12.52 -14.46 7.43
CA PRO A 496 -12.74 -15.53 8.40
C PRO A 496 -14.07 -15.41 9.17
N GLY A 497 -14.69 -14.22 9.17
CA GLY A 497 -16.03 -13.99 9.73
C GLY A 497 -17.17 -14.33 8.77
N GLY A 498 -16.87 -14.69 7.52
CA GLY A 498 -17.86 -14.92 6.46
C GLY A 498 -17.47 -14.23 5.15
N ASN A 499 -18.30 -14.42 4.12
CA ASN A 499 -18.10 -13.82 2.81
C ASN A 499 -19.42 -13.27 2.25
N VAL A 500 -19.33 -12.24 1.40
CA VAL A 500 -20.50 -11.54 0.84
C VAL A 500 -21.35 -12.48 -0.02
N ARG A 501 -20.75 -13.39 -0.78
CA ARG A 501 -21.45 -14.34 -1.65
C ARG A 501 -22.42 -15.24 -0.87
N THR A 502 -21.99 -15.81 0.26
CA THR A 502 -22.84 -16.62 1.14
C THR A 502 -23.92 -15.79 1.81
N GLN A 503 -23.58 -14.60 2.33
CA GLN A 503 -24.53 -13.71 2.97
C GLN A 503 -25.64 -13.25 2.00
N PHE A 504 -25.26 -12.75 0.82
CA PHE A 504 -26.16 -12.28 -0.24
C PHE A 504 -27.14 -13.37 -0.69
N ARG A 505 -26.67 -14.62 -0.83
CA ARG A 505 -27.54 -15.76 -1.14
C ARG A 505 -28.52 -16.08 -0.01
N SER A 506 -28.09 -15.97 1.24
CA SER A 506 -28.97 -16.16 2.41
C SER A 506 -30.00 -15.04 2.58
N ASP A 507 -29.66 -13.81 2.19
CA ASP A 507 -30.49 -12.62 2.37
C ASP A 507 -31.52 -12.44 1.25
N TYR A 508 -31.11 -12.65 0.00
CA TYR A 508 -31.89 -12.31 -1.20
C TYR A 508 -32.37 -13.53 -1.99
N GLY A 509 -31.94 -14.75 -1.65
CA GLY A 509 -32.25 -15.96 -2.41
C GLY A 509 -31.61 -16.02 -3.80
N MET A 510 -30.69 -15.10 -4.11
CA MET A 510 -29.99 -14.97 -5.40
C MET A 510 -28.50 -15.26 -5.22
N ASP A 511 -27.85 -15.87 -6.22
CA ASP A 511 -26.38 -15.87 -6.25
C ASP A 511 -25.86 -14.46 -6.59
N PHE A 512 -24.81 -14.03 -5.89
CA PHE A 512 -24.17 -12.74 -6.18
C PHE A 512 -23.53 -12.77 -7.58
N GLU A 513 -22.73 -13.81 -7.87
CA GLU A 513 -22.01 -13.95 -9.13
C GLU A 513 -22.88 -14.69 -10.15
N VAL A 514 -23.28 -14.04 -11.24
CA VAL A 514 -24.15 -14.62 -12.27
C VAL A 514 -23.67 -14.28 -13.69
N TYR A 515 -24.02 -15.14 -14.65
CA TYR A 515 -23.79 -14.86 -16.06
C TYR A 515 -24.65 -13.67 -16.54
N ALA A 516 -24.14 -12.94 -17.53
CA ALA A 516 -24.84 -11.87 -18.22
C ALA A 516 -26.14 -12.41 -18.84
N SER A 517 -27.29 -11.99 -18.32
CA SER A 517 -28.59 -12.50 -18.73
C SER A 517 -29.67 -11.43 -18.64
N SER A 518 -30.56 -11.38 -19.63
CA SER A 518 -31.71 -10.46 -19.63
C SER A 518 -32.87 -10.98 -18.75
N ALA A 519 -32.99 -12.30 -18.61
CA ALA A 519 -33.97 -12.96 -17.76
C ALA A 519 -33.63 -12.80 -16.28
N ASN A 520 -32.36 -13.01 -15.90
CA ASN A 520 -31.89 -12.81 -14.53
C ASN A 520 -32.04 -11.34 -14.11
N ALA A 521 -32.83 -11.08 -13.07
CA ALA A 521 -33.16 -9.72 -12.65
C ALA A 521 -31.94 -8.94 -12.12
N TRP A 522 -31.12 -9.58 -11.30
CA TRP A 522 -29.90 -9.00 -10.74
C TRP A 522 -28.89 -8.64 -11.84
N SER A 523 -28.68 -9.54 -12.81
CA SER A 523 -27.81 -9.28 -13.95
C SER A 523 -28.30 -8.13 -14.83
N ARG A 524 -29.59 -8.15 -15.22
CA ARG A 524 -30.23 -7.10 -16.01
C ARG A 524 -30.11 -5.73 -15.34
N ASP A 525 -30.30 -5.66 -14.02
CA ASP A 525 -30.26 -4.41 -13.29
C ASP A 525 -28.83 -3.84 -13.22
N LEU A 526 -27.80 -4.64 -12.99
CA LEU A 526 -26.42 -4.14 -13.07
C LEU A 526 -25.98 -3.80 -14.51
N GLN A 527 -26.49 -4.49 -15.53
CA GLN A 527 -26.27 -4.09 -16.93
C GLN A 527 -26.85 -2.69 -17.20
N ARG A 528 -28.02 -2.34 -16.64
CA ARG A 528 -28.58 -0.99 -16.69
C ARG A 528 -27.67 0.02 -16.01
N LEU A 529 -27.20 -0.25 -14.78
CA LEU A 529 -26.30 0.68 -14.06
C LEU A 529 -25.03 1.01 -14.85
N ARG A 530 -24.41 0.02 -15.51
CA ARG A 530 -23.23 0.25 -16.35
C ARG A 530 -23.47 1.27 -17.48
N THR A 531 -24.68 1.31 -18.06
CA THR A 531 -24.99 2.24 -19.16
C THR A 531 -25.13 3.70 -18.73
N VAL A 532 -25.28 3.99 -17.43
CA VAL A 532 -25.39 5.35 -16.88
C VAL A 532 -24.18 5.77 -16.03
N LEU A 533 -23.08 5.02 -16.09
CA LEU A 533 -21.82 5.43 -15.48
C LEU A 533 -21.09 6.48 -16.33
N ALA A 534 -20.51 7.46 -15.64
CA ALA A 534 -19.60 8.44 -16.19
C ALA A 534 -18.33 8.55 -15.32
N ALA A 535 -17.19 8.76 -15.95
CA ALA A 535 -15.94 9.03 -15.26
C ALA A 535 -15.95 10.45 -14.68
N VAL A 536 -15.60 10.58 -13.40
CA VAL A 536 -15.39 11.87 -12.73
C VAL A 536 -14.00 12.37 -13.13
N ASP A 537 -13.93 13.15 -14.21
CA ASP A 537 -12.67 13.44 -14.89
C ASP A 537 -11.77 14.39 -14.08
N ASN A 538 -12.36 15.27 -13.26
CA ASN A 538 -11.65 16.14 -12.33
C ASN A 538 -11.37 15.51 -10.95
N ASN A 539 -11.49 14.18 -10.80
CA ASN A 539 -11.09 13.47 -9.59
C ASN A 539 -9.55 13.53 -9.42
N SER A 540 -9.07 14.18 -8.35
CA SER A 540 -7.63 14.42 -8.14
C SER A 540 -7.23 14.40 -6.66
N PRO A 541 -5.93 14.38 -6.32
CA PRO A 541 -5.45 14.50 -4.93
C PRO A 541 -5.93 15.75 -4.18
N THR A 542 -6.40 16.77 -4.90
CA THR A 542 -6.94 18.03 -4.35
C THR A 542 -8.46 18.20 -4.59
N SER A 543 -9.09 17.25 -5.27
CA SER A 543 -10.52 17.26 -5.63
C SER A 543 -11.05 15.82 -5.69
N VAL A 544 -10.92 15.10 -4.57
CA VAL A 544 -11.44 13.72 -4.44
C VAL A 544 -12.96 13.74 -4.63
N GLY A 545 -13.49 12.82 -5.42
CA GLY A 545 -14.92 12.81 -5.79
C GLY A 545 -15.34 14.02 -6.64
N GLY A 546 -14.39 14.78 -7.20
CA GLY A 546 -14.63 16.02 -7.96
C GLY A 546 -14.64 17.30 -7.12
N GLY A 547 -14.60 17.20 -5.79
CA GLY A 547 -14.59 18.36 -4.88
C GLY A 547 -15.90 19.17 -4.86
N GLY A 548 -15.88 20.33 -4.20
CA GLY A 548 -17.10 21.07 -3.86
C GLY A 548 -17.80 20.48 -2.63
N THR A 549 -19.14 20.59 -2.57
CA THR A 549 -19.94 20.08 -1.44
C THR A 549 -20.23 18.58 -1.63
N PRO A 550 -19.85 17.69 -0.70
CA PRO A 550 -20.16 16.26 -0.79
C PRO A 550 -21.67 15.95 -0.82
N ARG A 551 -22.10 14.96 -1.63
CA ARG A 551 -23.51 14.50 -1.73
C ARG A 551 -24.02 13.77 -0.47
N GLN A 552 -23.11 13.27 0.36
CA GLN A 552 -23.40 12.70 1.68
C GLN A 552 -22.55 13.43 2.73
N PRO A 553 -22.94 13.40 4.02
CA PRO A 553 -22.03 13.80 5.10
C PRO A 553 -20.72 13.00 5.04
N LEU A 554 -19.60 13.65 5.34
CA LEU A 554 -18.33 12.94 5.55
C LEU A 554 -18.47 12.01 6.76
N LEU A 555 -17.80 10.84 6.71
CA LEU A 555 -17.70 9.97 7.87
C LEU A 555 -16.97 10.71 9.02
N PRO A 556 -17.34 10.48 10.30
CA PRO A 556 -16.56 10.98 11.43
C PRO A 556 -15.09 10.56 11.30
N GLU A 557 -14.15 11.40 11.71
CA GLU A 557 -12.74 10.99 11.67
C GLU A 557 -12.48 9.82 12.61
N LEU A 558 -11.54 8.96 12.22
CA LEU A 558 -11.08 7.89 13.11
C LEU A 558 -10.30 8.51 14.27
N VAL A 559 -10.83 8.34 15.48
CA VAL A 559 -10.13 8.73 16.71
C VAL A 559 -9.13 7.61 17.01
N GLU A 560 -7.83 7.95 16.98
CA GLU A 560 -6.79 7.01 17.41
C GLU A 560 -7.01 6.64 18.89
N PRO A 561 -6.90 5.35 19.26
CA PRO A 561 -6.89 4.95 20.67
C PRO A 561 -5.83 5.75 21.41
N ALA A 562 -6.23 6.45 22.48
CA ALA A 562 -5.31 7.26 23.26
C ALA A 562 -4.11 6.41 23.69
N ALA A 563 -2.91 6.79 23.26
CA ALA A 563 -1.72 5.98 23.40
C ALA A 563 -1.51 5.60 24.88
N THR A 564 -1.74 4.33 25.20
CA THR A 564 -1.54 3.78 26.55
C THR A 564 -0.14 4.18 27.00
N PRO A 565 0.03 4.90 28.12
CA PRO A 565 1.35 5.24 28.62
C PRO A 565 2.16 3.95 28.72
N ALA A 566 3.37 3.95 28.12
CA ALA A 566 4.26 2.81 28.24
C ALA A 566 4.37 2.46 29.73
N PRO A 567 4.16 1.18 30.12
CA PRO A 567 4.06 0.82 31.53
C PRO A 567 5.31 1.32 32.23
N THR A 568 5.13 2.21 33.21
CA THR A 568 6.24 2.77 33.99
C THR A 568 6.93 1.61 34.67
N VAL A 569 8.07 1.19 34.12
CA VAL A 569 8.96 0.22 34.74
C VAL A 569 9.28 0.79 36.10
N ALA A 570 8.72 0.18 37.14
CA ALA A 570 8.90 0.65 38.50
C ALA A 570 10.40 0.60 38.79
N THR A 571 11.04 1.78 38.90
CA THR A 571 12.44 1.89 39.25
C THR A 571 12.64 1.10 40.54
N ALA A 572 13.46 0.05 40.49
CA ALA A 572 13.72 -0.77 41.65
C ALA A 572 14.14 0.13 42.81
N PRO A 573 13.56 -0.03 44.02
CA PRO A 573 13.86 0.86 45.14
C PRO A 573 15.37 0.84 45.38
N ALA A 574 15.98 2.03 45.42
CA ALA A 574 17.42 2.17 45.53
C ALA A 574 17.92 1.40 46.76
N THR A 575 18.76 0.40 46.55
CA THR A 575 19.38 -0.38 47.63
C THR A 575 20.30 0.54 48.43
N THR A 576 19.83 0.98 49.59
CA THR A 576 20.65 1.70 50.55
C THR A 576 21.77 0.78 51.03
N GLU A 577 23.00 1.01 50.57
CA GLU A 577 24.17 0.36 51.14
C GLU A 577 24.29 0.74 52.62
N SER A 578 24.15 -0.25 53.50
CA SER A 578 24.39 -0.06 54.93
C SER A 578 25.90 -0.08 55.16
N SER A 579 26.48 1.09 55.41
CA SER A 579 27.90 1.22 55.73
C SER A 579 28.19 0.66 57.12
N ALA A 580 28.76 -0.56 57.15
CA ALA A 580 29.16 -1.22 58.39
C ALA A 580 30.26 -0.40 59.12
N PRO A 581 30.21 -0.26 60.46
CA PRO A 581 31.24 0.46 61.21
C PRO A 581 32.62 -0.21 61.13
N VAL A 582 33.66 0.59 60.92
CA VAL A 582 35.07 0.14 60.93
C VAL A 582 35.50 -0.14 62.39
N PRO A 583 36.12 -1.31 62.69
CA PRO A 583 36.67 -1.57 64.02
C PRO A 583 37.82 -0.63 64.38
N ALA A 584 37.79 -0.06 65.59
CA ALA A 584 38.84 0.86 66.06
C ALA A 584 40.13 0.10 66.44
N THR A 585 41.26 0.51 65.87
CA THR A 585 42.59 -0.01 66.23
C THR A 585 43.18 0.73 67.42
N SER A 586 43.44 0.03 68.53
CA SER A 586 44.09 0.58 69.72
C SER A 586 45.62 0.59 69.59
N SER A 587 46.25 1.75 69.75
CA SER A 587 47.71 1.86 69.94
C SER A 587 48.12 1.50 71.38
N PRO A 588 49.32 0.92 71.60
CA PRO A 588 49.76 0.48 72.92
C PRO A 588 50.21 1.63 73.82
N ALA A 589 50.05 1.46 75.13
CA ALA A 589 50.59 2.37 76.14
C ALA A 589 52.07 2.07 76.44
N VAL A 590 52.87 3.11 76.68
CA VAL A 590 54.26 3.02 77.17
C VAL A 590 54.26 3.51 78.63
N PRO A 591 54.76 2.71 79.60
CA PRO A 591 54.90 3.13 80.99
C PRO A 591 56.10 4.08 81.16
N ALA A 592 56.05 4.94 82.18
CA ALA A 592 57.09 5.93 82.44
C ALA A 592 58.24 5.38 83.31
N ASN A 593 59.47 5.60 82.85
CA ASN A 593 60.65 6.04 83.64
C ASN A 593 61.76 6.48 82.68
#